data_AF-A0A7V0TZC6-F1
#
_entry.id   AF-A0A7V0TZC6-F1
#
_cell.length_a   1.000
_cell.length_b   1.000
_cell.length_c   1.000
_cell.angle_alpha   90.00
_cell.angle_beta   90.00
_cell.angle_gamma   90.00
#
_symmetry.space_group_name_H-M   'P 1'
#
loop_
_entity.id
_entity.type
_entity.pdbx_description
1 polymer ?
#
loop_
_entity_poly.entity_id
_entity_poly.type
_entity_poly.pdbx_seq_one_letter_code
_entity_poly.pdbx_strand_id
1 'polypeptide(L)'
;MCGIAAAYQLNSKQVSTKQAMLVNRLLLRLQNRGDLSTGIANYNPEGFNILNVKKGRGTAKDFYGEPGSYKNDKMLESLKGLVAIGHNRYATSGDPRNEDEVYALSHPY
;
A
#
# COMPACT_ATOMS: atom_id res chain seq x y z
N MET A 1 -1.65 7.81 -16.62
CA MET A 1 -0.34 7.97 -15.93
C MET A 1 -0.48 7.34 -14.56
N CYS A 2 0.56 6.75 -13.97
CA CYS A 2 0.56 6.19 -12.60
C CYS A 2 0.90 7.24 -11.53
N GLY A 3 0.76 6.90 -10.24
CA GLY A 3 1.21 7.73 -9.11
C GLY A 3 2.06 6.94 -8.12
N ILE A 4 3.13 7.55 -7.59
CA ILE A 4 4.00 6.97 -6.55
C ILE A 4 4.04 7.85 -5.31
N ALA A 5 4.17 7.24 -4.14
CA ALA A 5 4.39 7.94 -2.87
C ALA A 5 5.34 7.14 -1.98
N ALA A 6 6.14 7.82 -1.16
CA ALA A 6 7.00 7.21 -0.18
C ALA A 6 7.06 8.05 1.10
N ALA A 7 7.17 7.40 2.24
CA ALA A 7 7.35 8.03 3.54
C ALA A 7 8.40 7.27 4.34
N TYR A 8 9.33 7.99 4.96
CA TYR A 8 10.39 7.45 5.80
C TYR A 8 10.51 8.22 7.11
N GLN A 9 10.73 7.49 8.20
CA GLN A 9 11.02 8.06 9.51
C GLN A 9 12.53 8.24 9.70
N LEU A 10 13.02 9.48 9.53
CA LEU A 10 14.47 9.78 9.56
C LEU A 10 15.11 9.68 10.96
N ASN A 11 14.39 10.12 12.00
CA ASN A 11 14.98 10.33 13.33
C ASN A 11 14.38 9.45 14.44
N SER A 12 13.53 8.49 14.10
CA SER A 12 12.93 7.59 15.08
C SER A 12 12.96 6.17 14.55
N LYS A 13 13.30 5.22 15.42
CA LYS A 13 13.21 3.78 15.16
C LYS A 13 11.87 3.20 15.61
N GLN A 14 10.93 4.03 16.05
CA GLN A 14 9.62 3.56 16.46
C GLN A 14 8.81 3.13 15.24
N VAL A 15 8.56 1.82 15.15
CA VAL A 15 7.70 1.22 14.15
C VAL A 15 6.25 1.65 14.39
N SER A 16 5.57 2.15 13.34
CA SER A 16 4.18 2.56 13.43
C SER A 16 3.46 2.49 12.08
N THR A 17 2.14 2.64 12.07
CA THR A 17 1.35 2.74 10.82
C THR A 17 1.45 4.10 10.15
N LYS A 18 2.09 5.10 10.79
CA LYS A 18 2.09 6.50 10.33
C LYS A 18 2.61 6.66 8.90
N GLN A 19 3.65 5.91 8.53
CA GLN A 19 4.24 5.93 7.20
C GLN A 19 3.25 5.39 6.16
N ALA A 20 2.63 4.24 6.43
CA ALA A 20 1.61 3.65 5.56
C ALA A 20 0.37 4.55 5.45
N MET A 21 -0.07 5.19 6.55
CA MET A 21 -1.17 6.16 6.54
C MET A 21 -0.85 7.39 5.70
N LEU A 22 0.37 7.93 5.81
CA LEU A 22 0.80 9.08 5.01
C LEU A 22 0.86 8.70 3.52
N VAL A 23 1.42 7.53 3.19
CA VAL A 23 1.42 7.01 1.83
C VAL A 23 -0.01 6.86 1.31
N ASN A 24 -0.93 6.26 2.06
CA ASN A 24 -2.33 6.15 1.62
C ASN A 24 -2.96 7.53 1.37
N ARG A 25 -2.75 8.51 2.26
CA ARG A 25 -3.22 9.89 2.05
C ARG A 25 -2.69 10.49 0.75
N LEU A 26 -1.43 10.27 0.43
CA LEU A 26 -0.82 10.74 -0.82
C LEU A 26 -1.40 9.99 -2.03
N LEU A 27 -1.58 8.68 -1.95
CA LEU A 27 -2.20 7.88 -3.02
C LEU A 27 -3.65 8.30 -3.28
N LEU A 28 -4.42 8.67 -2.27
CA LEU A 28 -5.76 9.24 -2.45
C LEU A 28 -5.74 10.53 -3.27
N ARG A 29 -4.72 11.37 -3.10
CA ARG A 29 -4.52 12.61 -3.88
C ARG A 29 -4.00 12.36 -5.29
N LEU A 30 -3.37 11.20 -5.53
CA LEU A 30 -2.84 10.78 -6.82
C LEU A 30 -3.80 9.85 -7.59
N GLN A 31 -5.04 9.64 -7.13
CA GLN A 31 -6.00 8.74 -7.79
C GLN A 31 -6.36 9.15 -9.22
N ASN A 32 -6.34 10.44 -9.55
CA ASN A 32 -6.55 10.90 -10.92
C ASN A 32 -5.44 10.43 -11.89
N ARG A 33 -4.39 9.80 -11.36
CA ARG A 33 -3.28 9.17 -12.08
C ARG A 33 -3.27 7.65 -11.83
N GLY A 34 -4.42 6.99 -11.83
CA GLY A 34 -4.51 5.53 -11.75
C GLY A 34 -5.57 5.06 -10.77
N ASP A 35 -6.50 4.26 -11.28
CA ASP A 35 -7.73 3.81 -10.60
C ASP A 35 -7.96 2.29 -10.71
N LEU A 36 -7.09 1.56 -11.42
CA LEU A 36 -7.29 0.13 -11.70
C LEU A 36 -6.73 -0.77 -10.61
N SER A 37 -5.62 -0.38 -9.98
CA SER A 37 -5.09 -1.05 -8.80
C SER A 37 -4.20 -0.14 -7.96
N THR A 38 -4.01 -0.54 -6.70
CA THR A 38 -3.19 0.18 -5.73
C THR A 38 -2.36 -0.80 -4.90
N GLY A 39 -1.23 -0.34 -4.38
CA GLY A 39 -0.37 -1.15 -3.53
C GLY A 39 0.47 -0.31 -2.58
N ILE A 40 0.71 -0.85 -1.39
CA ILE A 40 1.60 -0.30 -0.37
C ILE A 40 2.50 -1.43 0.13
N ALA A 41 3.78 -1.15 0.15
CA ALA A 41 4.82 -1.99 0.76
C ALA A 41 5.44 -1.24 1.93
N ASN A 42 5.86 -1.95 2.98
CA ASN A 42 6.57 -1.36 4.10
C ASN A 42 7.91 -2.07 4.37
N TYR A 43 8.74 -1.42 5.18
CA TYR A 43 9.89 -2.02 5.81
C TYR A 43 9.75 -1.97 7.34
N ASN A 44 9.76 -3.15 7.98
CA ASN A 44 9.68 -3.30 9.43
C ASN A 44 10.87 -4.12 9.95
N PRO A 45 11.91 -3.48 10.53
CA PRO A 45 13.07 -4.22 11.04
C PRO A 45 12.77 -5.09 12.26
N GLU A 46 11.64 -4.87 12.93
CA GLU A 46 11.24 -5.61 14.15
C GLU A 46 10.18 -6.70 13.86
N GLY A 47 9.68 -6.76 12.61
CA GLY A 47 8.62 -7.69 12.22
C GLY A 47 9.16 -9.08 11.88
N PHE A 48 8.32 -10.10 12.02
CA PHE A 48 8.61 -11.45 11.53
C PHE A 48 8.93 -11.45 10.03
N ASN A 49 8.14 -10.68 9.25
CA ASN A 49 8.44 -10.34 7.87
C ASN A 49 8.98 -8.91 7.80
N ILE A 50 10.21 -8.77 7.32
CA ILE A 50 10.88 -7.46 7.17
C ILE A 50 10.24 -6.58 6.09
N LEU A 51 9.61 -7.19 5.10
CA LEU A 51 8.86 -6.55 4.04
C LEU A 51 7.45 -7.12 4.03
N ASN A 52 6.45 -6.26 4.11
CA ASN A 52 5.06 -6.64 3.93
C ASN A 52 4.49 -5.82 2.78
N VAL A 53 3.68 -6.48 1.96
CA VAL A 53 3.02 -5.84 0.82
C VAL A 53 1.53 -6.16 0.89
N LYS A 54 0.72 -5.11 0.82
CA LYS A 54 -0.72 -5.21 0.54
C LYS A 54 -0.98 -4.49 -0.75
N LYS A 55 -1.56 -5.19 -1.71
CA LYS A 55 -1.99 -4.63 -2.98
C LYS A 55 -3.32 -5.25 -3.36
N GLY A 56 -4.04 -4.58 -4.22
CA GLY A 56 -5.28 -5.10 -4.77
C GLY A 56 -5.90 -4.14 -5.75
N ARG A 57 -7.06 -4.56 -6.25
CA ARG A 57 -7.74 -3.91 -7.36
C ARG A 57 -8.60 -2.75 -6.92
N GLY A 58 -8.84 -1.85 -7.87
CA GLY A 58 -9.63 -0.64 -7.68
C GLY A 58 -8.81 0.52 -7.11
N THR A 59 -9.52 1.57 -6.73
CA THR A 59 -8.90 2.81 -6.24
C THR A 59 -8.30 2.62 -4.84
N ALA A 60 -7.37 3.50 -4.46
CA ALA A 60 -6.86 3.55 -3.09
C ALA A 60 -7.98 3.72 -2.04
N LYS A 61 -9.03 4.47 -2.38
CA LYS A 61 -10.21 4.64 -1.52
C LYS A 61 -10.99 3.34 -1.37
N ASP A 62 -11.23 2.61 -2.46
CA ASP A 62 -11.99 1.36 -2.41
C ASP A 62 -11.22 0.27 -1.69
N PHE A 63 -9.91 0.17 -1.91
CA PHE A 63 -9.09 -0.89 -1.34
C PHE A 63 -8.72 -0.62 0.13
N TYR A 64 -8.17 0.55 0.44
CA TYR A 64 -7.71 0.90 1.80
C TYR A 64 -8.73 1.68 2.63
N GLY A 65 -9.76 2.27 2.04
CA GLY A 65 -10.68 3.16 2.76
C GLY A 65 -10.15 4.57 3.00
N GLU A 66 -11.03 5.43 3.52
CA GLU A 66 -10.70 6.82 3.88
C GLU A 66 -9.80 6.86 5.13
N PRO A 67 -8.85 7.81 5.24
CA PRO A 67 -7.98 7.92 6.40
C PRO A 67 -8.77 8.13 7.69
N GLY A 68 -8.51 7.32 8.71
CA GLY A 68 -9.26 7.33 9.98
C GLY A 68 -10.55 6.52 9.98
N SER A 69 -10.88 5.84 8.88
CA SER A 69 -11.93 4.81 8.89
C SER A 69 -11.40 3.51 9.49
N TYR A 70 -12.29 2.73 10.13
CA TYR A 70 -11.96 1.40 10.67
C TYR A 70 -11.33 0.48 9.61
N LYS A 71 -11.83 0.53 8.36
CA LYS A 71 -11.26 -0.22 7.25
C LYS A 71 -9.80 0.16 7.00
N ASN A 72 -9.51 1.46 7.03
CA ASN A 72 -8.16 1.96 6.80
C ASN A 72 -7.19 1.53 7.90
N ASP A 73 -7.58 1.73 9.16
CA ASP A 73 -6.75 1.34 10.29
C ASP A 73 -6.48 -0.16 10.27
N LYS A 74 -7.51 -0.98 10.03
CA LYS A 74 -7.38 -2.43 9.94
C LYS A 74 -6.52 -2.90 8.76
N MET A 75 -6.64 -2.27 7.59
CA MET A 75 -5.84 -2.61 6.42
C MET A 75 -4.36 -2.26 6.60
N LEU A 76 -4.07 -1.12 7.23
CA LEU A 76 -2.70 -0.62 7.37
C LEU A 76 -1.97 -1.18 8.60
N GLU A 77 -2.67 -1.86 9.50
CA GLU A 77 -2.09 -2.45 10.71
C GLU A 77 -0.94 -3.42 10.42
N SER A 78 -1.05 -4.25 9.37
CA SER A 78 0.04 -5.15 8.96
C SER A 78 1.19 -4.44 8.23
N LEU A 79 1.08 -3.13 8.02
CA LEU A 79 2.05 -2.29 7.32
C LEU A 79 2.78 -1.34 8.28
N LYS A 80 2.79 -1.63 9.58
CA LYS A 80 3.63 -0.97 10.59
C LYS A 80 5.11 -1.04 10.21
N GLY A 81 5.79 0.08 10.05
CA GLY A 81 7.17 0.12 9.55
C GLY A 81 7.89 1.45 9.79
N LEU A 82 9.17 1.50 9.43
CA LEU A 82 9.95 2.74 9.38
C LEU A 82 9.86 3.44 8.02
N VAL A 83 9.56 2.65 6.98
CA VAL A 83 9.38 3.10 5.60
C VAL A 83 8.07 2.52 5.09
N ALA A 84 7.36 3.30 4.29
CA ALA A 84 6.33 2.79 3.40
C ALA A 84 6.51 3.40 2.00
N ILE A 85 6.26 2.60 0.97
CA ILE A 85 6.16 3.05 -0.42
C ILE A 85 4.80 2.60 -0.95
N GLY A 86 4.23 3.36 -1.88
CA GLY A 86 2.97 3.01 -2.50
C GLY A 86 2.84 3.49 -3.92
N HIS A 87 1.91 2.87 -4.64
CA HIS A 87 1.70 3.09 -6.06
C HIS A 87 0.22 2.93 -6.44
N ASN A 88 -0.30 3.85 -7.25
CA ASN A 88 -1.54 3.67 -7.99
C ASN A 88 -1.18 3.35 -9.44
N ARG A 89 -1.67 2.21 -9.93
CA ARG A 89 -1.37 1.71 -11.27
C ARG A 89 -2.42 2.16 -12.26
N TYR A 90 -1.95 2.71 -13.38
CA TYR A 90 -2.69 2.80 -14.62
C TYR A 90 -2.22 1.69 -15.55
N ALA A 91 -3.06 0.69 -15.79
CA ALA A 91 -2.70 -0.48 -16.58
C ALA A 91 -2.58 -0.11 -18.07
N THR A 92 -1.38 -0.25 -18.64
CA THR A 92 -1.14 -0.14 -20.09
C THR A 92 -0.97 -1.49 -20.77
N SER A 93 -0.63 -2.53 -20.01
CA SER A 93 -0.46 -3.92 -20.46
C SER A 93 -0.66 -4.87 -19.28
N GLY A 94 -1.10 -6.10 -19.54
CA GLY A 94 -1.46 -7.06 -18.49
C GLY A 94 -2.82 -6.77 -17.86
N ASP A 95 -3.59 -7.82 -17.62
CA ASP A 95 -4.96 -7.70 -17.11
C ASP A 95 -4.93 -7.39 -15.61
N PRO A 96 -5.53 -6.27 -15.14
CA PRO A 96 -5.65 -6.00 -13.71
C PRO A 96 -6.42 -7.12 -12.97
N ARG A 97 -7.23 -7.93 -13.67
CA ARG A 97 -7.89 -9.13 -13.13
C ARG A 97 -6.94 -10.20 -12.65
N ASN A 98 -5.74 -10.27 -13.21
CA ASN A 98 -4.78 -11.32 -12.90
C ASN A 98 -3.78 -10.88 -11.82
N GLU A 99 -3.89 -9.66 -11.30
CA GLU A 99 -2.94 -9.12 -10.30
C GLU A 99 -3.01 -9.84 -8.95
N ASP A 100 -4.20 -10.31 -8.59
CA ASP A 100 -4.47 -11.05 -7.36
C ASP A 100 -4.08 -12.54 -7.51
N GLU A 101 -4.26 -13.12 -8.71
CA GLU A 101 -3.88 -14.50 -9.02
C GLU A 101 -2.36 -14.70 -8.95
N VAL A 102 -1.58 -13.80 -9.55
CA VAL A 102 -0.11 -13.88 -9.49
C VAL A 102 0.39 -13.71 -8.04
N TYR A 103 -0.30 -12.89 -7.24
CA TYR A 103 0.07 -12.71 -5.84
C TYR A 103 -0.23 -13.96 -5.00
N ALA A 104 -1.42 -14.55 -5.16
CA ALA A 104 -1.80 -15.80 -4.51
C ALA A 104 -0.87 -16.97 -4.89
N LEU A 105 -0.43 -17.04 -6.15
CA LEU A 105 0.53 -18.05 -6.61
C LEU A 105 1.94 -17.87 -6.03
N SER A 106 2.34 -16.62 -5.74
CA SER A 106 3.68 -16.30 -5.21
C SER A 106 3.80 -16.36 -3.68
N HIS A 107 2.68 -16.36 -2.96
CA HIS A 107 2.63 -16.42 -1.49
C HIS A 107 1.57 -17.42 -1.02
N PRO A 108 1.76 -18.73 -1.27
CA PRO A 108 0.73 -19.74 -1.05
C PRO A 108 0.67 -20.22 0.40
N TYR A 109 0.30 -19.38 1.38
CA TYR A 109 -0.02 -19.83 2.75
C TYR A 109 -1.01 -18.89 3.45
#